data_AF-A0A9X2HBV7-F1
#
_entry.id   AF-A0A9X2HBV7-F1
#
_cell.length_a   1.000
_cell.length_b   1.000
_cell.length_c   1.000
_cell.angle_alpha   90.00
_cell.angle_beta   90.00
_cell.angle_gamma   90.00
#
_symmetry.space_group_name_H-M   'P 1'
#
loop_
_entity.id
_entity.type
_entity.pdbx_description
1 polymer ?
#
loop_
_entity_poly.entity_id
_entity_poly.type
_entity_poly.pdbx_seq_one_letter_code
_entity_poly.pdbx_strand_id
1 'polypeptide(L)'
;MARISLFSAVVGLATTVSMTVLAQDYSNYVDLPETDWSLAEGTGGELVETYCTACHSVAPIVQHPGFSREGWEAEIEKMRKRYGAYVEEADVDALSSYLTTNYGTATSPHWPANATDIATD
;
A
#
# COMPACT_ATOMS: atom_id res chain seq x y z
N MET A 1 -31.46 0.06 -80.86
CA MET A 1 -30.81 1.10 -80.03
C MET A 1 -30.44 0.45 -78.69
N ALA A 2 -29.21 -0.04 -78.54
CA ALA A 2 -28.73 -0.68 -77.32
C ALA A 2 -27.94 0.33 -76.49
N ARG A 3 -28.27 0.47 -75.21
CA ARG A 3 -27.61 1.40 -74.28
C ARG A 3 -26.56 0.63 -73.50
N ILE A 4 -25.28 0.91 -73.76
CA ILE A 4 -24.14 0.37 -73.03
C ILE A 4 -23.94 1.27 -71.80
N SER A 5 -24.21 0.75 -70.60
CA SER A 5 -23.82 1.42 -69.35
C SER A 5 -22.36 1.09 -69.04
N LEU A 6 -21.53 2.13 -69.03
CA LEU A 6 -20.13 2.09 -68.62
C LEU A 6 -20.06 1.99 -67.08
N PHE A 7 -19.42 0.93 -66.58
CA PHE A 7 -19.02 0.84 -65.17
C PHE A 7 -17.76 1.70 -64.96
N SER A 8 -17.90 2.84 -64.29
CA SER A 8 -16.75 3.60 -63.79
C SER A 8 -16.18 2.90 -62.55
N ALA A 9 -15.04 2.21 -62.72
CA ALA A 9 -14.18 1.84 -61.62
C ALA A 9 -13.26 3.02 -61.30
N VAL A 10 -13.40 3.62 -60.11
CA VAL A 10 -12.35 4.49 -59.55
C VAL A 10 -11.73 3.75 -58.38
N VAL A 11 -10.52 3.27 -58.64
CA VAL A 11 -9.63 2.59 -57.69
C VAL A 11 -9.25 3.56 -56.58
N GLY A 12 -9.67 3.30 -55.35
CA GLY A 12 -9.22 4.04 -54.18
C GLY A 12 -7.77 3.65 -53.84
N LEU A 13 -6.84 4.62 -53.92
CA LEU A 13 -5.50 4.43 -53.37
C LEU A 13 -5.60 4.39 -51.83
N ALA A 14 -5.56 3.19 -51.26
CA ALA A 14 -5.35 3.00 -49.83
C ALA A 14 -3.87 3.27 -49.52
N THR A 15 -3.53 4.48 -49.10
CA THR A 15 -2.21 4.78 -48.53
C THR A 15 -2.13 4.12 -47.16
N THR A 16 -1.44 2.98 -47.05
CA THR A 16 -1.14 2.37 -45.76
C THR A 16 -0.09 3.21 -45.05
N VAL A 17 -0.49 3.98 -44.05
CA VAL A 17 0.46 4.56 -43.09
C VAL A 17 0.97 3.40 -42.23
N SER A 18 2.17 2.91 -42.53
CA SER A 18 2.85 1.95 -41.66
C SER A 18 3.22 2.66 -40.36
N MET A 19 2.44 2.43 -39.30
CA MET A 19 2.79 2.81 -37.95
C MET A 19 3.93 1.91 -37.47
N THR A 20 5.17 2.32 -37.70
CA THR A 20 6.30 1.78 -36.94
C THR A 20 6.18 2.28 -35.51
N VAL A 21 5.70 1.42 -34.62
CA VAL A 21 5.77 1.63 -33.18
C VAL A 21 7.26 1.67 -32.81
N LEU A 22 7.75 2.84 -32.41
CA LEU A 22 9.06 2.91 -31.74
C LEU A 22 8.90 2.22 -30.38
N ALA A 23 9.41 1.00 -30.26
CA ALA A 23 9.63 0.39 -28.95
C ALA A 23 10.66 1.29 -28.24
N GLN A 24 10.19 2.11 -27.30
CA GLN A 24 11.09 2.78 -26.37
C GLN A 24 11.81 1.69 -25.56
N ASP A 25 13.14 1.76 -25.54
CA ASP A 25 13.97 0.87 -24.74
C ASP A 25 13.83 1.26 -23.27
N TYR A 26 12.96 0.54 -22.55
CA TYR A 26 12.76 0.71 -21.12
C TYR A 26 13.82 -0.07 -20.29
N SER A 27 14.93 -0.52 -20.90
CA SER A 27 15.98 -1.34 -20.23
C SER A 27 16.67 -0.66 -19.04
N ASN A 28 16.40 0.62 -18.80
CA ASN A 28 16.99 1.40 -17.72
C ASN A 28 16.19 1.35 -16.41
N TYR A 29 15.15 0.53 -16.30
CA TYR A 29 14.46 0.34 -15.02
C TYR A 29 15.33 -0.49 -14.06
N VAL A 30 15.66 0.12 -12.92
CA VAL A 30 16.22 -0.59 -11.77
C VAL A 30 15.08 -1.42 -11.16
N ASP A 31 15.23 -2.74 -11.19
CA ASP A 31 14.32 -3.66 -10.51
C ASP A 31 14.51 -3.49 -9.00
N LEU A 32 13.54 -2.88 -8.33
CA LEU A 32 13.59 -2.71 -6.88
C LEU A 32 13.18 -4.02 -6.22
N PRO A 33 13.83 -4.44 -5.12
CA PRO A 33 13.39 -5.62 -4.40
C PRO A 33 11.95 -5.41 -3.93
N GLU A 34 11.05 -6.31 -4.31
CA GLU A 34 9.69 -6.38 -3.79
C GLU A 34 9.79 -6.52 -2.26
N THR A 35 9.31 -5.52 -1.52
CA THR A 35 9.30 -5.56 -0.06
C THR A 35 7.92 -6.02 0.39
N ASP A 36 7.87 -7.15 1.09
CA ASP A 36 6.64 -7.65 1.68
C ASP A 36 6.31 -6.85 2.95
N TRP A 37 5.16 -6.18 2.93
CA TRP A 37 4.63 -5.42 4.06
C TRP A 37 3.50 -6.16 4.77
N SER A 38 3.47 -7.48 4.68
CA SER A 38 2.49 -8.32 5.37
C SER A 38 2.58 -8.21 6.89
N LEU A 39 1.44 -8.41 7.55
CA LEU A 39 1.38 -8.48 9.00
C LEU A 39 2.03 -9.78 9.51
N ALA A 40 2.64 -9.71 10.69
CA ALA A 40 3.16 -10.86 11.40
C ALA A 40 2.00 -11.78 11.78
N GLU A 41 2.17 -13.10 11.63
CA GLU A 41 1.14 -14.04 12.04
C GLU A 41 0.91 -13.97 13.56
N GLY A 42 -0.36 -13.98 13.98
CA GLY A 42 -0.71 -14.00 15.41
C GLY A 42 -2.16 -13.62 15.67
N THR A 43 -2.64 -14.00 16.86
CA THR A 43 -4.00 -13.66 17.32
C THR A 43 -4.18 -12.15 17.39
N GLY A 44 -5.22 -11.62 16.73
CA GLY A 44 -5.53 -10.19 16.68
C GLY A 44 -5.03 -9.48 15.42
N GLY A 45 -4.26 -10.16 14.56
CA GLY A 45 -3.87 -9.61 13.25
C GLY A 45 -5.08 -9.34 12.35
N GLU A 46 -6.12 -10.17 12.45
CA GLU A 46 -7.39 -9.98 11.75
C GLU A 46 -8.12 -8.70 12.15
N LEU A 47 -7.94 -8.22 13.38
CA LEU A 47 -8.51 -6.94 13.83
C LEU A 47 -7.77 -5.78 13.17
N VAL A 48 -6.45 -5.87 13.00
CA VAL A 48 -5.67 -4.86 12.29
C VAL A 48 -6.09 -4.81 10.82
N GLU A 49 -6.25 -5.97 10.17
CA GLU A 49 -6.77 -6.03 8.80
C GLU A 49 -8.18 -5.43 8.70
N THR A 50 -9.04 -5.71 9.67
CA THR A 50 -10.43 -5.21 9.69
C THR A 50 -10.51 -3.69 9.86
N TYR A 51 -9.73 -3.13 10.80
CA TYR A 51 -9.88 -1.73 11.21
C TYR A 51 -8.89 -0.78 10.56
N CYS A 52 -7.64 -1.21 10.33
CA CYS A 52 -6.56 -0.31 9.96
C CYS A 52 -6.34 -0.19 8.44
N THR A 53 -6.95 -1.08 7.63
CA THR A 53 -6.77 -1.07 6.16
C THR A 53 -7.82 -0.25 5.41
N ALA A 54 -8.80 0.31 6.12
CA ALA A 54 -9.87 1.10 5.51
C ALA A 54 -9.38 2.38 4.83
N CYS A 55 -8.21 2.91 5.23
CA CYS A 55 -7.70 4.20 4.73
C CYS A 55 -6.30 4.12 4.10
N HIS A 56 -5.48 3.15 4.48
CA HIS A 56 -4.12 2.95 3.96
C HIS A 56 -3.68 1.49 4.14
N SER A 57 -2.53 1.11 3.58
CA SER A 57 -1.96 -0.22 3.83
C SER A 57 -1.42 -0.35 5.26
N VAL A 58 -1.09 -1.56 5.69
CA VAL A 58 -0.46 -1.84 6.99
C VAL A 58 1.04 -1.47 7.05
N ALA A 59 1.60 -1.00 5.94
CA ALA A 59 3.03 -0.71 5.84
C ALA A 59 3.57 0.23 6.95
N PRO A 60 2.85 1.24 7.47
CA PRO A 60 3.33 2.04 8.60
C PRO A 60 3.56 1.24 9.88
N ILE A 61 2.75 0.20 10.14
CA ILE A 61 2.91 -0.68 11.31
C ILE A 61 4.20 -1.49 11.18
N VAL A 62 4.44 -2.06 10.00
CA VAL A 62 5.60 -2.91 9.72
C VAL A 62 6.90 -2.09 9.66
N GLN A 63 6.85 -0.88 9.11
CA GLN A 63 8.04 -0.01 8.95
C GLN A 63 8.46 0.71 10.22
N HIS A 64 7.54 0.91 11.17
CA HIS A 64 7.81 1.68 12.37
C HIS A 64 7.51 0.88 13.65
N PRO A 65 8.18 -0.27 13.87
CA PRO A 65 8.04 -1.02 15.11
C PRO A 65 8.81 -0.33 16.25
N GLY A 66 8.49 -0.70 17.48
CA GLY A 66 9.22 -0.26 18.67
C GLY A 66 8.40 0.58 19.65
N PHE A 67 7.11 0.78 19.41
CA PHE A 67 6.25 1.44 20.39
C PHE A 67 6.06 0.57 21.64
N SER A 68 5.93 1.22 22.80
CA SER A 68 5.37 0.55 23.98
C SER A 68 3.88 0.27 23.76
N ARG A 69 3.25 -0.50 24.66
CA ARG A 69 1.80 -0.72 24.59
C ARG A 69 1.00 0.59 24.66
N GLU A 70 1.42 1.51 25.54
CA GLU A 70 0.83 2.85 25.63
C GLU A 70 1.05 3.65 24.32
N GLY A 71 2.21 3.50 23.68
CA GLY A 71 2.47 4.11 22.37
C GLY A 71 1.52 3.59 21.30
N TRP A 72 1.29 2.28 21.24
CA TRP A 72 0.33 1.69 20.31
C TRP A 72 -1.11 2.11 20.59
N GLU A 73 -1.52 2.18 21.85
CA GLU A 73 -2.83 2.73 22.24
C GLU A 73 -2.98 4.18 21.78
N ALA A 74 -1.95 5.01 21.96
CA ALA A 74 -1.95 6.39 21.49
C ALA A 74 -2.04 6.51 19.96
N GLU A 75 -1.37 5.62 19.23
CA GLU A 75 -1.47 5.55 17.76
C GLU A 75 -2.87 5.14 17.30
N ILE A 76 -3.49 4.13 17.94
CA ILE A 76 -4.88 3.73 17.67
C ILE A 76 -5.83 4.90 17.95
N GLU A 77 -5.68 5.57 19.09
CA GLU A 77 -6.48 6.74 19.46
C GLU A 77 -6.29 7.91 18.49
N LYS A 78 -5.08 8.11 17.97
CA LYS A 78 -4.80 9.09 16.92
C LYS A 78 -5.58 8.74 15.65
N MET A 79 -5.60 7.47 15.23
CA MET A 79 -6.42 7.04 14.09
C MET A 79 -7.91 7.30 14.32
N ARG A 80 -8.43 6.95 15.51
CA ARG A 80 -9.84 7.18 15.87
C ARG A 80 -10.21 8.66 15.88
N LYS A 81 -9.49 9.45 16.67
CA LYS A 81 -9.88 10.83 17.01
C LYS A 81 -9.45 11.86 15.97
N ARG A 82 -8.24 11.70 15.42
CA ARG A 82 -7.69 12.68 14.47
C ARG A 82 -8.06 12.37 13.04
N TYR A 83 -8.02 11.09 12.66
CA TYR A 83 -8.23 10.65 11.29
C TYR A 83 -9.61 10.03 11.04
N GLY A 84 -10.40 9.79 12.09
CA GLY A 84 -11.78 9.35 11.98
C GLY A 84 -11.93 7.86 11.69
N ALA A 85 -10.91 7.04 11.96
CA ALA A 85 -11.01 5.59 11.84
C ALA A 85 -12.06 5.06 12.81
N TYR A 86 -12.96 4.21 12.32
CA TYR A 86 -13.88 3.48 13.18
C TYR A 86 -13.13 2.30 13.80
N VAL A 87 -12.85 2.39 15.09
CA VAL A 87 -12.33 1.29 15.91
C VAL A 87 -13.20 1.20 17.16
N GLU A 88 -13.74 0.02 17.42
CA GLU A 88 -14.57 -0.22 18.60
C GLU A 88 -13.73 -0.21 19.88
N GLU A 89 -14.24 0.42 20.93
CA GLU A 89 -13.50 0.53 22.20
C GLU A 89 -13.19 -0.82 22.84
N ALA A 90 -14.06 -1.81 22.61
CA ALA A 90 -13.88 -3.17 23.09
C ALA A 90 -12.67 -3.88 22.46
N ASP A 91 -12.27 -3.49 21.24
CA ASP A 91 -11.20 -4.13 20.49
C ASP A 91 -9.84 -3.43 20.66
N VAL A 92 -9.81 -2.25 21.26
CA VAL A 92 -8.56 -1.47 21.46
C VAL A 92 -7.54 -2.26 22.26
N ASP A 93 -7.96 -2.98 23.30
CA ASP A 93 -7.07 -3.80 24.13
C ASP A 93 -6.43 -4.96 23.34
N ALA A 94 -7.23 -5.67 22.54
CA ALA A 94 -6.77 -6.77 21.71
C ALA A 94 -5.83 -6.30 20.60
N LEU A 95 -6.18 -5.20 19.91
CA LEU A 95 -5.34 -4.54 18.91
C LEU A 95 -3.99 -4.12 19.52
N SER A 96 -4.02 -3.43 20.66
CA SER A 96 -2.81 -2.95 21.33
C SER A 96 -1.92 -4.11 21.78
N SER A 97 -2.52 -5.21 22.22
CA SER A 97 -1.79 -6.42 22.60
C SER A 97 -1.10 -7.06 21.40
N TYR A 98 -1.81 -7.27 20.29
CA TYR A 98 -1.22 -7.79 19.06
C TYR A 98 -0.08 -6.91 18.55
N LEU A 99 -0.29 -5.59 18.49
CA LEU A 99 0.73 -4.64 18.02
C LEU A 99 1.95 -4.63 18.93
N THR A 100 1.77 -4.70 20.25
CA THR A 100 2.88 -4.75 21.20
C THR A 100 3.66 -6.06 21.11
N THR A 101 2.97 -7.19 20.97
CA THR A 101 3.61 -8.51 20.89
C THR A 101 4.49 -8.63 19.64
N ASN A 102 4.01 -8.11 18.50
CA ASN A 102 4.66 -8.32 17.21
C ASN A 102 5.54 -7.13 16.77
N TYR A 103 5.20 -5.92 17.20
CA TYR A 103 5.82 -4.66 16.76
C TYR A 103 6.21 -3.75 17.94
N GLY A 104 6.34 -4.30 19.15
CA GLY A 104 6.71 -3.55 20.34
C GLY A 104 8.21 -3.26 20.47
N THR A 105 8.60 -2.62 21.56
CA THR A 105 10.01 -2.30 21.89
C THR A 105 10.95 -3.51 21.81
N ALA A 106 10.47 -4.70 22.17
CA ALA A 106 11.26 -5.94 22.13
C ALA A 106 11.57 -6.43 20.71
N THR A 107 10.82 -6.01 19.69
CA THR A 107 11.00 -6.45 18.30
C THR A 107 11.74 -5.42 17.44
N SER A 108 12.02 -4.22 17.95
CA SER A 108 12.76 -3.16 17.24
C SER A 108 14.27 -3.26 17.50
N PRO A 109 15.12 -3.47 16.48
CA PRO A 109 16.57 -3.65 16.66
C PRO A 109 17.34 -2.42 17.18
N HIS A 110 16.72 -1.24 17.25
CA HIS A 110 17.43 0.02 17.52
C HIS A 110 16.68 1.06 18.36
N TRP A 111 15.48 0.77 18.88
CA TRP A 111 14.78 1.72 19.76
C TRP A 111 15.12 1.42 21.23
N PRO A 112 15.65 2.37 22.02
CA PRO A 112 15.87 2.12 23.43
C PRO A 112 14.51 1.89 24.09
N ALA A 113 14.38 0.78 24.82
CA ALA A 113 13.14 0.34 25.45
C ALA A 113 12.59 1.32 26.51
N ASN A 114 13.26 2.45 26.76
CA ASN A 114 12.91 3.47 27.72
C ASN A 114 12.79 4.85 27.07
N ALA A 115 11.63 5.49 27.24
CA ALA A 115 11.32 6.80 26.66
C ALA A 115 12.20 7.95 27.19
N THR A 116 12.98 7.74 28.26
CA THR A 116 13.91 8.76 28.77
C THR A 116 15.07 9.06 27.84
N ASP A 117 15.36 8.18 26.89
CA ASP A 117 16.56 8.29 26.05
C ASP A 117 16.30 9.05 24.74
N ILE A 118 15.03 9.42 24.48
CA ILE A 118 14.61 10.19 23.30
C ILE A 118 14.65 11.71 23.59
N ALA A 119 14.54 12.10 24.86
CA ALA A 119 14.40 13.50 25.26
C ALA A 119 15.73 14.28 25.33
N THR A 120 16.83 13.71 24.85
CA THR A 120 18.18 14.31 24.96
C THR A 120 18.89 14.60 23.63
N ASP A 121 18.21 14.50 22.49
CA ASP A 121 18.70 15.00 21.19
C ASP A 121 17.86 16.18 20.68
#